data_AF-A0AAP7V8Z3-F1
#
_entry.id   AF-A0AAP7V8Z3-F1
#
_cell.length_a   1.000
_cell.length_b   1.000
_cell.length_c   1.000
_cell.angle_alpha   90.00
_cell.angle_beta   90.00
_cell.angle_gamma   90.00
#
_symmetry.space_group_name_H-M   'P 1'
#
loop_
_entity.id
_entity.type
_entity.pdbx_description
1 polymer ?
#
loop_
_entity_poly.entity_id
_entity_poly.type
_entity_poly.pdbx_seq_one_letter_code
_entity_poly.pdbx_strand_id
1 'polypeptide(L)'
;MLLVTLRNAASLQSGIAEQKQRLDDCLQLRKALTVSASDFVSSTLTDMATVMNTTTTHSLRTTYLVMLAIALPATLLQIACLVIGVMTDVWWPLPVAVLLAIALAVAATKYYRSRVQYLCPACHETFQPGMREFVFAAHTPKTRKLTCPHCGHRGHCMELSI
;
A
#
# COMPACT_ATOMS: atom_id res chain seq x y z
N MET A 1 30.35 -59.26 -39.47
CA MET A 1 29.84 -57.87 -39.60
C MET A 1 28.54 -57.64 -38.83
N LEU A 2 27.52 -58.51 -38.94
CA LEU A 2 26.22 -58.39 -38.22
C LEU A 2 26.32 -58.26 -36.68
N LEU A 3 27.24 -58.98 -36.03
CA LEU A 3 27.40 -58.91 -34.57
C LEU A 3 27.97 -57.58 -34.08
N VAL A 4 28.83 -56.93 -34.89
CA VAL A 4 29.43 -55.63 -34.54
C VAL A 4 28.40 -54.51 -34.69
N THR A 5 27.57 -54.57 -35.74
CA THR A 5 26.50 -53.58 -35.95
C THR A 5 25.42 -53.66 -34.88
N LEU A 6 25.08 -54.87 -34.40
CA LEU A 6 24.12 -55.04 -33.29
C LEU A 6 24.67 -54.52 -31.96
N ARG A 7 25.96 -54.76 -31.66
CA ARG A 7 26.61 -54.24 -30.44
C ARG A 7 26.67 -52.70 -30.44
N ASN A 8 26.96 -52.09 -31.59
CA ASN A 8 26.98 -50.64 -31.73
C ASN A 8 25.58 -50.02 -31.63
N ALA A 9 24.55 -50.68 -32.18
CA ALA A 9 23.17 -50.23 -32.02
C ALA A 9 22.70 -50.30 -30.56
N ALA A 10 23.07 -51.37 -29.83
CA ALA A 10 22.76 -51.51 -28.41
C ALA A 10 23.46 -50.45 -27.54
N SER A 11 24.74 -50.13 -27.81
CA SER A 11 25.47 -49.10 -27.07
C SER A 11 24.96 -47.68 -27.35
N LEU A 12 24.50 -47.40 -28.58
CA LEU A 12 23.83 -46.14 -28.91
C LEU A 12 22.46 -46.02 -28.22
N GLN A 13 21.67 -47.10 -28.15
CA GLN A 13 20.40 -47.10 -27.43
C GLN A 13 20.58 -46.88 -25.93
N SER A 14 21.60 -47.48 -25.30
CA SER A 14 21.89 -47.22 -23.89
C SER A 14 22.30 -45.76 -23.64
N GLY A 15 23.07 -45.16 -24.56
CA GLY A 15 23.45 -43.74 -24.45
C GLY A 15 22.26 -42.78 -24.59
N ILE A 16 21.33 -43.07 -25.50
CA ILE A 16 20.09 -42.28 -25.66
C ILE A 16 19.20 -42.41 -24.42
N ALA A 17 19.09 -43.61 -23.85
CA ALA A 17 18.32 -43.84 -22.63
C ALA A 17 18.89 -43.04 -21.43
N GLU A 18 20.22 -43.03 -21.28
CA GLU A 18 20.88 -42.28 -20.21
C GLU A 18 20.71 -40.76 -20.38
N GLN A 19 20.86 -40.24 -21.60
CA GLN A 19 20.65 -38.81 -21.86
C GLN A 19 19.20 -38.38 -21.62
N LYS A 20 18.24 -39.23 -21.98
CA LYS A 20 16.82 -38.99 -21.72
C LYS A 20 16.53 -38.92 -20.22
N GLN A 21 17.13 -39.84 -19.44
CA GLN A 21 16.99 -39.82 -17.99
C GLN A 21 17.56 -38.54 -17.37
N ARG A 22 18.75 -38.09 -17.79
CA ARG A 22 19.34 -36.82 -17.32
C ARG A 22 18.47 -35.61 -17.65
N LEU A 23 17.82 -35.61 -18.83
CA LEU A 23 16.91 -34.55 -19.23
C LEU A 23 15.66 -34.53 -18.33
N ASP A 24 15.09 -35.69 -18.04
CA ASP A 24 13.92 -35.82 -17.18
C ASP A 24 14.23 -35.36 -15.73
N ASP A 25 15.42 -35.68 -15.22
CA ASP A 25 15.89 -35.23 -13.90
C ASP A 25 16.03 -33.70 -13.85
N CYS A 26 16.63 -33.08 -14.88
CA CYS A 26 16.72 -31.62 -14.98
C CYS A 26 15.34 -30.95 -15.06
N LEU A 27 14.38 -31.56 -15.77
CA LEU A 27 13.01 -31.05 -15.85
C LEU A 27 12.28 -31.15 -14.50
N GLN A 28 12.46 -32.24 -13.76
CA GLN A 28 11.89 -32.39 -12.42
C GLN A 28 12.46 -31.36 -11.43
N LEU A 29 13.78 -31.17 -11.44
CA LEU A 29 14.44 -30.15 -10.61
C LEU A 29 13.92 -28.75 -10.93
N ARG A 30 13.82 -28.40 -12.22
CA ARG A 30 13.24 -27.11 -12.62
C ARG A 30 11.81 -26.96 -12.11
N LYS A 31 10.98 -27.99 -12.25
CA LYS A 31 9.59 -27.96 -11.77
C LYS A 31 9.50 -27.77 -10.26
N ALA A 32 10.31 -28.51 -9.49
CA ALA A 32 10.38 -28.39 -8.04
C ALA A 32 10.83 -26.98 -7.58
N LEU A 33 11.85 -26.41 -8.23
CA LEU A 33 12.30 -25.04 -7.96
C LEU A 33 11.23 -24.01 -8.32
N THR A 34 10.51 -24.20 -9.42
CA THR A 34 9.46 -23.26 -9.84
C THR A 34 8.29 -23.26 -8.87
N VAL A 35 7.88 -24.43 -8.39
CA VAL A 35 6.81 -24.58 -7.37
C VAL A 35 7.26 -23.99 -6.02
N SER A 36 8.47 -24.31 -5.57
CA SER A 36 9.01 -23.78 -4.32
C SER A 36 9.17 -22.25 -4.36
N ALA A 37 9.62 -21.69 -5.49
CA ALA A 37 9.70 -20.25 -5.67
C ALA A 37 8.31 -19.60 -5.71
N SER A 38 7.32 -20.21 -6.38
CA SER A 38 5.96 -19.68 -6.38
C SER A 38 5.30 -19.76 -5.01
N ASP A 39 5.54 -20.83 -4.26
CA ASP A 39 5.00 -21.01 -2.91
C ASP A 39 5.62 -20.01 -1.93
N PHE A 40 6.93 -19.78 -2.01
CA PHE A 40 7.64 -18.78 -1.21
C PHE A 40 7.21 -17.35 -1.55
N VAL A 41 7.04 -17.03 -2.84
CA VAL A 41 6.53 -15.71 -3.27
C VAL A 41 5.08 -15.55 -2.82
N SER A 42 4.24 -16.56 -2.97
CA SER A 42 2.83 -16.54 -2.55
C SER A 42 2.69 -16.37 -1.04
N SER A 43 3.46 -17.12 -0.24
CA SER A 43 3.45 -16.97 1.22
C SER A 43 3.98 -15.61 1.66
N THR A 44 5.07 -15.12 1.05
CA THR A 44 5.60 -13.78 1.34
C THR A 44 4.61 -12.68 0.98
N LEU A 45 3.95 -12.77 -0.19
CA LEU A 45 2.90 -11.83 -0.59
C LEU A 45 1.69 -11.89 0.33
N THR A 46 1.31 -13.09 0.79
CA THR A 46 0.16 -13.30 1.70
C THR A 46 0.48 -12.78 3.10
N ASP A 47 1.68 -13.00 3.62
CA ASP A 47 2.15 -12.48 4.90
C ASP A 47 2.29 -10.95 4.86
N MET A 48 2.87 -10.40 3.79
CA MET A 48 2.93 -8.94 3.58
C MET A 48 1.53 -8.34 3.48
N ALA A 49 0.61 -8.97 2.75
CA ALA A 49 -0.78 -8.54 2.66
C ALA A 49 -1.50 -8.63 4.02
N THR A 50 -1.22 -9.65 4.83
CA THR A 50 -1.82 -9.86 6.15
C THR A 50 -1.29 -8.86 7.17
N VAL A 51 0.01 -8.62 7.19
CA VAL A 51 0.64 -7.60 8.05
C VAL A 51 0.18 -6.20 7.63
N MET A 52 0.12 -5.89 6.33
CA MET A 52 -0.44 -4.64 5.82
C MET A 52 -1.94 -4.50 6.13
N ASN A 53 -2.71 -5.59 6.17
CA ASN A 53 -4.12 -5.52 6.58
C ASN A 53 -4.23 -5.27 8.09
N THR A 54 -3.41 -5.91 8.93
CA THR A 54 -3.62 -5.93 10.39
C THR A 54 -2.99 -4.73 11.08
N THR A 55 -1.74 -4.40 10.74
CA THR A 55 -0.97 -3.32 11.40
C THR A 55 -1.34 -1.94 10.87
N THR A 56 -1.52 -1.80 9.55
CA THR A 56 -1.91 -0.53 8.92
C THR A 56 -3.38 -0.19 9.17
N THR A 57 -4.25 -1.13 9.56
CA THR A 57 -5.66 -0.80 9.84
C THR A 57 -5.89 -0.24 11.22
N HIS A 58 -5.19 -0.68 12.28
CA HIS A 58 -5.54 -0.24 13.63
C HIS A 58 -5.24 1.27 13.85
N SER A 59 -4.02 1.71 13.56
CA SER A 59 -3.59 3.11 13.70
C SER A 59 -4.33 4.07 12.75
N LEU A 60 -4.55 3.66 11.50
CA LEU A 60 -5.33 4.44 10.55
C LEU A 60 -6.80 4.50 10.96
N ARG A 61 -7.42 3.39 11.40
CA ARG A 61 -8.80 3.40 11.91
C ARG A 61 -8.94 4.32 13.10
N THR A 62 -8.02 4.31 14.06
CA THR A 62 -8.05 5.24 15.19
C THR A 62 -8.00 6.69 14.69
N THR A 63 -7.15 7.00 13.73
CA THR A 63 -7.05 8.36 13.18
C THR A 63 -8.31 8.76 12.42
N TYR A 64 -8.86 7.89 11.57
CA TYR A 64 -10.13 8.12 10.88
C TYR A 64 -11.30 8.30 11.85
N LEU A 65 -11.35 7.52 12.93
CA LEU A 65 -12.37 7.65 13.97
C LEU A 65 -12.26 8.97 14.72
N VAL A 66 -11.03 9.42 15.05
CA VAL A 66 -10.80 10.73 15.67
C VAL A 66 -11.22 11.85 14.72
N MET A 67 -10.86 11.76 13.42
CA MET A 67 -11.31 12.75 12.43
C MET A 67 -12.83 12.77 12.30
N LEU A 68 -13.48 11.61 12.27
CA LEU A 68 -14.95 11.49 12.22
C LEU A 68 -15.60 12.10 13.47
N ALA A 69 -15.06 11.80 14.65
CA ALA A 69 -15.56 12.30 15.93
C ALA A 69 -15.44 13.83 16.07
N ILE A 70 -14.49 14.46 15.36
CA ILE A 70 -14.36 15.93 15.31
C ILE A 70 -15.23 16.52 14.20
N ALA A 71 -15.22 15.93 13.01
CA ALA A 71 -15.90 16.46 11.83
C ALA A 71 -17.43 16.41 11.96
N LEU A 72 -17.98 15.34 12.56
CA LEU A 72 -19.42 15.14 12.64
C LEU A 72 -20.09 16.18 13.56
N PRO A 73 -19.63 16.43 14.80
CA PRO A 73 -20.15 17.52 15.62
C PRO A 73 -19.94 18.91 15.01
N ALA A 74 -18.77 19.16 14.39
CA ALA A 74 -18.50 20.45 13.75
C ALA A 74 -19.47 20.72 12.59
N THR A 75 -19.81 19.69 11.81
CA THR A 75 -20.79 19.79 10.71
C THR A 75 -22.20 20.02 11.24
N LEU A 76 -22.61 19.28 12.29
CA LEU A 76 -23.92 19.49 12.93
C LEU A 76 -24.05 20.91 13.50
N LEU A 77 -23.00 21.43 14.13
CA LEU A 77 -22.96 22.81 14.62
C LEU A 77 -23.13 23.83 13.48
N GLN A 78 -22.43 23.65 12.35
CA GLN A 78 -22.57 24.53 11.19
C GLN A 78 -23.99 24.49 10.61
N ILE A 79 -24.59 23.30 10.49
CA ILE A 79 -25.97 23.15 10.03
C ILE A 79 -26.93 23.86 11.00
N ALA A 80 -26.75 23.69 12.31
CA ALA A 80 -27.57 24.39 13.30
C ALA A 80 -27.45 25.91 13.19
N CYS A 81 -26.22 26.45 13.05
CA CYS A 81 -26.00 27.88 12.83
C CYS A 81 -26.61 28.39 11.52
N LEU A 82 -26.57 27.59 10.45
CA LEU A 82 -27.19 27.92 9.18
C LEU A 82 -28.72 27.99 9.31
N VAL A 83 -29.33 27.00 9.96
CA VAL A 83 -30.78 26.97 10.21
C VAL A 83 -31.21 28.17 11.05
N ILE A 84 -30.45 28.52 12.10
CA ILE A 84 -30.71 29.73 12.89
C ILE A 84 -30.64 30.98 12.02
N GLY A 85 -29.59 31.15 11.21
CA GLY A 85 -29.45 32.31 10.32
C GLY A 85 -30.62 32.46 9.36
N VAL A 86 -31.13 31.35 8.81
CA VAL A 86 -32.29 31.36 7.90
C VAL A 86 -33.61 31.64 8.64
N MET A 87 -33.79 31.11 9.85
CA MET A 87 -35.05 31.24 10.60
C MET A 87 -35.18 32.57 11.35
N THR A 88 -34.06 33.16 11.79
CA THR A 88 -34.07 34.33 12.69
C THR A 88 -33.35 35.55 12.13
N ASP A 89 -32.80 35.48 10.91
CA ASP A 89 -31.93 36.49 10.30
C ASP A 89 -30.64 36.82 11.09
N VAL A 90 -30.30 35.99 12.08
CA VAL A 90 -29.09 36.14 12.90
C VAL A 90 -27.95 35.33 12.28
N TRP A 91 -27.21 35.93 11.35
CA TRP A 91 -26.15 35.26 10.58
C TRP A 91 -24.78 35.19 11.25
N TRP A 92 -24.50 36.02 12.27
CA TRP A 92 -23.18 36.09 12.92
C TRP A 92 -22.67 34.78 13.57
N PRO A 93 -23.50 33.82 14.05
CA PRO A 93 -23.00 32.57 14.60
C PRO A 93 -22.35 31.65 13.56
N LEU A 94 -22.77 31.75 12.30
CA LEU A 94 -22.25 30.93 11.19
C LEU A 94 -20.75 31.17 10.93
N PRO A 95 -20.25 32.40 10.72
CA PRO A 95 -18.81 32.62 10.52
C PRO A 95 -18.00 32.22 11.76
N VAL A 96 -18.53 32.38 12.99
CA VAL A 96 -17.85 31.92 14.21
C VAL A 96 -17.71 30.39 14.22
N ALA A 97 -18.77 29.65 13.89
CA ALA A 97 -18.72 28.20 13.78
C ALA A 97 -17.77 27.71 12.67
N VAL A 98 -17.73 28.41 11.54
CA VAL A 98 -16.79 28.11 10.43
C VAL A 98 -15.34 28.33 10.86
N LEU A 99 -15.02 29.45 11.52
CA LEU A 99 -13.68 29.72 12.02
C LEU A 99 -13.21 28.67 13.04
N LEU A 100 -14.11 28.26 13.95
CA LEU A 100 -13.83 27.19 14.90
C LEU A 100 -13.54 25.85 14.18
N ALA A 101 -14.34 25.50 13.18
CA ALA A 101 -14.13 24.28 12.40
C ALA A 101 -12.80 24.29 11.63
N ILE A 102 -12.39 25.43 11.06
CA ILE A 102 -11.08 25.57 10.42
C ILE A 102 -9.95 25.36 11.43
N ALA A 103 -10.04 25.95 12.62
CA ALA A 103 -9.04 25.79 13.67
C ALA A 103 -8.89 24.31 14.09
N LEU A 104 -10.02 23.62 14.28
CA LEU A 104 -10.05 22.18 14.60
C LEU A 104 -9.46 21.33 13.46
N ALA A 105 -9.80 21.63 12.20
CA ALA A 105 -9.27 20.92 11.05
C ALA A 105 -7.74 21.08 10.93
N VAL A 106 -7.21 22.29 11.18
CA VAL A 106 -5.76 22.55 11.19
C VAL A 106 -5.08 21.77 12.33
N ALA A 107 -5.65 21.75 13.52
CA ALA A 107 -5.12 21.00 14.66
C ALA A 107 -5.12 19.49 14.37
N ALA A 108 -6.23 18.95 13.86
CA ALA A 108 -6.35 17.55 13.48
C ALA A 108 -5.36 17.15 12.38
N THR A 109 -5.19 18.01 11.36
CA THR A 109 -4.22 17.77 10.27
C THR A 109 -2.79 17.72 10.79
N LYS A 110 -2.42 18.65 11.70
CA LYS A 110 -1.09 18.65 12.33
C LYS A 110 -0.86 17.39 13.18
N TYR A 111 -1.86 17.01 13.97
CA TYR A 111 -1.83 15.81 14.79
C TYR A 111 -1.70 14.53 13.95
N TYR A 112 -2.43 14.45 12.84
CA TYR A 112 -2.37 13.31 11.94
C TYR A 112 -1.00 13.22 11.25
N ARG A 113 -0.49 14.32 10.70
CA ARG A 113 0.82 14.34 10.03
C ARG A 113 1.96 13.90 10.95
N SER A 114 1.92 14.25 12.23
CA SER A 114 2.99 13.85 13.16
C SER A 114 3.04 12.35 13.43
N ARG A 115 1.99 11.59 13.07
CA ARG A 115 1.89 10.14 13.26
C ARG A 115 1.92 9.33 11.97
N VAL A 116 2.19 9.97 10.83
CA VAL A 116 2.30 9.27 9.55
C VAL A 116 3.58 9.64 8.82
N GLN A 117 4.20 8.63 8.22
CA GLN A 117 5.29 8.74 7.26
C GLN A 117 4.85 8.16 5.93
N TYR A 118 5.53 8.56 4.85
CA TYR A 118 5.25 8.04 3.52
C TYR A 118 6.48 7.33 2.97
N LEU A 119 6.28 6.14 2.41
CA LEU A 119 7.31 5.37 1.73
C LEU A 119 7.28 5.66 0.22
N CYS A 120 8.43 6.04 -0.34
CA CYS A 120 8.56 6.23 -1.78
C CYS A 120 8.72 4.89 -2.52
N PRO A 121 7.94 4.59 -3.57
CA PRO A 121 8.09 3.35 -4.33
C PRO A 121 9.35 3.30 -5.22
N ALA A 122 9.97 4.44 -5.50
CA ALA A 122 11.16 4.52 -6.36
C ALA A 122 12.45 4.31 -5.57
N CYS A 123 12.62 5.03 -4.46
CA CYS A 123 13.85 4.97 -3.65
C CYS A 123 13.69 4.23 -2.32
N HIS A 124 12.47 3.80 -1.96
CA HIS A 124 12.17 3.09 -0.71
C HIS A 124 12.55 3.85 0.57
N GLU A 125 12.77 5.17 0.47
CA GLU A 125 13.04 6.02 1.62
C GLU A 125 11.73 6.54 2.22
N THR A 126 11.67 6.65 3.56
CA THR A 126 10.54 7.25 4.25
C THR A 126 10.71 8.76 4.38
N PHE A 127 9.63 9.51 4.22
CA PHE A 127 9.65 10.96 4.36
C PHE A 127 8.33 11.50 4.90
N GLN A 128 8.36 12.73 5.42
CA GLN A 128 7.17 13.49 5.78
C GLN A 128 6.97 14.65 4.78
N PRO A 129 5.88 14.67 4.00
CA PRO A 129 5.62 15.75 3.05
C PRO A 129 5.38 17.08 3.77
N GLY A 130 5.56 18.20 3.09
CA GLY A 130 5.22 19.53 3.61
C GLY A 130 3.72 19.72 3.84
N MET A 131 3.30 20.71 4.65
CA MET A 131 1.87 20.88 5.00
C MET A 131 0.98 21.15 3.79
N ARG A 132 1.41 22.03 2.88
CA ARG A 132 0.64 22.36 1.68
C ARG A 132 0.48 21.15 0.78
N GLU A 133 1.58 20.43 0.55
CA GLU A 133 1.56 19.22 -0.27
C GLU A 133 0.71 18.12 0.37
N PHE A 134 0.79 17.95 1.69
CA PHE A 134 -0.04 17.01 2.45
C PHE A 134 -1.54 17.30 2.30
N VAL A 135 -1.96 18.56 2.39
CA VAL A 135 -3.39 18.95 2.32
C VAL A 135 -3.94 18.89 0.89
N PHE A 136 -3.15 19.31 -0.11
CA PHE A 136 -3.61 19.43 -1.50
C PHE A 136 -3.31 18.23 -2.39
N ALA A 137 -2.59 17.23 -1.90
CA ALA A 137 -2.30 16.03 -2.69
C ALA A 137 -3.58 15.22 -2.99
N ALA A 138 -3.56 14.47 -4.10
CA ALA A 138 -4.62 13.53 -4.41
C ALA A 138 -4.57 12.34 -3.43
N HIS A 139 -5.73 11.90 -2.98
CA HIS A 139 -5.88 10.87 -1.93
C HIS A 139 -6.44 9.58 -2.53
N THR A 140 -5.86 8.45 -2.12
CA THR A 140 -6.53 7.16 -2.10
C THR A 140 -6.51 6.63 -0.67
N PRO A 141 -7.37 5.67 -0.28
CA PRO A 141 -7.47 5.21 1.12
C PRO A 141 -6.17 4.70 1.75
N LYS A 142 -5.17 4.35 0.92
CA LYS A 142 -3.90 3.74 1.33
C LYS A 142 -2.66 4.48 0.83
N THR A 143 -2.81 5.41 -0.12
CA THR A 143 -1.67 6.11 -0.74
C THR A 143 -2.02 7.56 -1.03
N ARG A 144 -1.02 8.41 -1.04
CA ARG A 144 -1.18 9.83 -1.39
C ARG A 144 -0.20 10.21 -2.48
N LYS A 145 -0.66 11.01 -3.45
CA LYS A 145 0.18 11.46 -4.57
C LYS A 145 1.13 12.57 -4.12
N LEU A 146 2.38 12.22 -3.85
CA LEU A 146 3.40 13.10 -3.26
C LEU A 146 4.67 13.11 -4.13
N THR A 147 5.48 14.15 -3.94
CA THR A 147 6.81 14.28 -4.54
C THR A 147 7.85 13.87 -3.50
N CYS A 148 8.65 12.85 -3.79
CA CYS A 148 9.70 12.40 -2.90
C CYS A 148 10.83 13.45 -2.83
N PRO A 149 11.24 13.91 -1.64
CA PRO A 149 12.33 14.87 -1.50
C PRO A 149 13.71 14.27 -1.79
N HIS A 150 13.85 12.94 -1.72
CA HIS A 150 15.13 12.24 -1.91
C HIS A 150 15.44 11.98 -3.40
N CYS A 151 14.45 11.54 -4.17
CA CYS A 151 14.65 11.15 -5.57
C CYS A 151 13.85 11.98 -6.60
N GLY A 152 12.98 12.90 -6.15
CA GLY A 152 12.14 13.71 -7.03
C GLY A 152 10.98 12.96 -7.69
N HIS A 153 10.80 11.66 -7.42
CA HIS A 153 9.70 10.88 -7.96
C HIS A 153 8.35 11.43 -7.48
N ARG A 154 7.43 11.71 -8.42
CA ARG A 154 6.07 12.14 -8.12
C ARG A 154 5.08 11.03 -8.45
N GLY A 155 4.52 10.41 -7.42
CA GLY A 155 3.68 9.23 -7.56
C GLY A 155 2.87 8.96 -6.30
N HIS A 156 2.19 7.81 -6.27
CA HIS A 156 1.45 7.35 -5.10
C HIS A 156 2.42 6.76 -4.08
N CYS A 157 2.64 7.49 -2.98
CA CYS A 157 3.47 7.04 -1.87
C CYS A 157 2.60 6.34 -0.83
N MET A 158 3.09 5.22 -0.30
CA MET A 158 2.37 4.40 0.66
C MET A 158 2.42 5.05 2.03
N GLU A 159 1.27 5.11 2.70
CA GLU A 159 1.18 5.66 4.05
C GLU A 159 1.57 4.62 5.10
N LEU A 160 2.50 4.99 5.98
CA LEU A 160 2.97 4.20 7.11
C LEU A 160 2.63 4.96 8.38
N SER A 161 1.94 4.32 9.31
CA SER A 161 1.74 4.88 10.65
C SER A 161 2.97 4.62 11.52
N ILE A 162 3.36 5.63 12.30
CA ILE A 162 4.44 5.54 13.29
C ILE A 162 3.89 5.10 14.65
#